data_AF-A0A7C3HMI1-F1
#
_entry.id   AF-A0A7C3HMI1-F1
#
_cell.length_a   1.000
_cell.length_b   1.000
_cell.length_c   1.000
_cell.angle_alpha   90.00
_cell.angle_beta   90.00
_cell.angle_gamma   90.00
#
_symmetry.space_group_name_H-M   'P 1'
#
loop_
_entity.id
_entity.type
_entity.pdbx_description
1 polymer ?
#
loop_
_entity_poly.entity_id
_entity_poly.type
_entity_poly.pdbx_seq_one_letter_code
_entity_poly.pdbx_strand_id
1 'polypeptide(L)'
;MVDKIPQFKTEQEEADFWDSHDSTEFLDETEAVNVTFVDARPAMKQISLRLDPSVIDQLKSLAVSKGIGYQTMIRMWVMERLGQET
;
A
#
# COMPACT_ATOMS: atom_id res chain seq x y z
N MET A 1 31.84 24.85 7.28
CA MET A 1 30.77 25.63 7.93
C MET A 1 29.57 24.71 7.87
N VAL A 2 28.91 24.46 9.00
CA VAL A 2 27.73 23.58 9.02
C VAL A 2 26.54 24.44 8.63
N ASP A 3 25.83 24.05 7.58
CA ASP A 3 24.60 24.73 7.16
C ASP A 3 23.47 24.35 8.11
N LYS A 4 22.72 25.35 8.56
CA LYS A 4 21.63 25.17 9.53
C LYS A 4 20.30 25.02 8.81
N ILE A 5 19.46 24.10 9.28
CA ILE A 5 18.09 23.97 8.79
C ILE A 5 17.30 25.22 9.24
N PRO A 6 16.76 26.02 8.30
CA PRO A 6 16.02 27.23 8.64
C PRO A 6 14.66 26.90 9.26
N GLN A 7 14.11 27.84 10.04
CA GLN A 7 12.73 27.72 10.55
C GLN A 7 11.73 28.10 9.45
N PHE A 8 11.01 27.12 8.93
CA PHE A 8 9.95 27.32 7.94
C PHE A 8 8.66 27.81 8.59
N LYS A 9 7.94 28.71 7.92
CA LYS A 9 6.62 29.18 8.38
C LYS A 9 5.47 28.41 7.75
N THR A 10 5.71 27.79 6.59
CA THR A 10 4.72 27.02 5.84
C THR A 10 5.33 25.73 5.29
N GLU A 11 4.51 24.70 5.11
CA GLU A 11 4.95 23.42 4.52
C GLU A 11 5.45 23.59 3.07
N GLN A 12 4.90 24.58 2.33
CA GLN A 12 5.35 24.87 0.97
C GLN A 12 6.78 25.40 0.93
N GLU A 13 7.13 26.32 1.85
CA GLU A 13 8.50 26.86 1.95
C GLU A 13 9.51 25.76 2.31
N GLU A 14 9.11 24.79 3.14
CA GLU A 14 9.93 23.63 3.47
C GLU A 14 10.15 22.72 2.25
N ALA A 15 9.09 22.42 1.50
CA ALA A 15 9.18 21.61 0.29
C ALA A 15 10.09 22.27 -0.77
N ASP A 16 9.90 23.58 -1.02
CA ASP A 16 10.70 24.33 -1.98
C ASP A 16 12.19 24.39 -1.57
N PHE A 17 12.48 24.41 -0.27
CA PHE A 17 13.84 24.35 0.25
C PHE A 17 14.48 22.98 0.01
N TRP A 18 13.80 21.88 0.34
CA TRP A 18 14.33 20.53 0.13
C TRP A 18 14.39 20.10 -1.34
N ASP A 19 13.58 20.71 -2.22
CA ASP A 19 13.70 20.52 -3.67
C ASP A 19 14.98 21.17 -4.25
N SER A 20 15.55 22.15 -3.54
CA SER A 20 16.71 22.91 -4.01
C SER A 20 18.02 22.63 -3.27
N HIS A 21 17.98 21.98 -2.10
CA HIS A 21 19.15 21.72 -1.25
C HIS A 21 19.37 20.22 -1.02
N ASP A 22 20.63 19.79 -0.97
CA ASP A 22 20.97 18.40 -0.69
C ASP A 22 20.81 18.10 0.81
N SER A 23 19.96 17.13 1.15
CA SER A 23 19.70 16.76 2.54
C SER A 23 20.91 16.16 3.26
N THR A 24 21.92 15.71 2.52
CA THR A 24 23.17 15.21 3.10
C THR A 24 24.02 16.29 3.75
N GLU A 25 23.82 17.56 3.38
CA GLU A 25 24.55 18.72 3.93
C GLU A 25 24.09 19.09 5.35
N PHE A 26 22.92 18.58 5.78
CA PHE A 26 22.29 18.90 7.06
C PHE A 26 22.28 17.72 8.04
N LEU A 27 22.97 16.61 7.74
CA LEU A 27 22.92 15.39 8.55
C LEU A 27 23.33 15.60 10.01
N ASP A 28 24.30 16.48 10.28
CA ASP A 28 24.73 16.84 11.63
C ASP A 28 23.66 17.59 12.46
N GLU A 29 22.64 18.18 11.81
CA GLU A 29 21.47 18.79 12.46
C GLU A 29 20.23 17.88 12.47
N THR A 30 20.30 16.68 11.88
CA THR A 30 19.21 15.70 11.92
C THR A 30 19.38 14.70 13.05
N GLU A 31 18.27 14.33 13.70
CA GLU A 31 18.24 13.24 14.68
C GLU A 31 17.62 11.98 14.07
N ALA A 32 18.19 10.82 14.39
CA ALA A 32 17.61 9.55 13.96
C ALA A 32 16.25 9.34 14.63
N VAL A 33 15.18 9.41 13.84
CA VAL A 33 13.83 9.10 14.34
C VAL A 33 13.55 7.61 14.19
N ASN A 34 13.15 6.98 15.29
CA ASN A 34 12.70 5.60 15.28
C ASN A 34 11.24 5.53 14.78
N VAL A 35 11.06 5.50 13.46
CA VAL A 35 9.73 5.36 12.85
C VAL A 35 9.39 3.87 12.67
N THR A 36 8.23 3.47 13.19
CA THR A 36 7.63 2.17 12.84
C THR A 36 6.67 2.41 11.68
N PHE A 37 7.02 1.92 10.49
CA PHE A 37 6.06 1.87 9.39
C PHE A 37 5.00 0.83 9.73
N VAL A 38 3.82 1.31 10.17
CA VAL A 38 2.68 0.43 10.40
C VAL A 38 2.08 0.12 9.03
N ASP A 39 2.07 -1.15 8.69
CA ASP A 39 1.39 -1.64 7.50
C ASP A 39 -0.12 -1.40 7.66
N ALA A 40 -0.63 -0.34 7.03
CA ALA A 40 -2.03 0.06 7.10
C ALA A 40 -2.97 -0.82 6.26
N ARG A 41 -2.50 -1.99 5.77
CA ARG A 41 -3.36 -2.92 5.03
C ARG A 41 -4.48 -3.44 5.93
N PRO A 42 -5.74 -3.38 5.49
CA PRO A 42 -6.86 -3.95 6.24
C PRO A 42 -6.61 -5.44 6.54
N ALA A 43 -6.82 -5.85 7.79
CA ALA A 43 -6.69 -7.24 8.17
C ALA A 43 -7.70 -8.10 7.40
N MET A 44 -7.21 -9.09 6.65
CA MET A 44 -8.06 -10.05 5.95
C MET A 44 -8.44 -11.19 6.88
N LYS A 45 -9.72 -11.52 6.96
CA LYS A 45 -10.21 -12.69 7.69
C LYS A 45 -10.28 -13.90 6.75
N GLN A 46 -9.57 -14.98 7.10
CA GLN A 46 -9.70 -16.25 6.38
C GLN A 46 -11.03 -16.92 6.70
N ILE A 47 -11.69 -17.43 5.67
CA ILE A 47 -12.91 -18.24 5.79
C ILE A 47 -12.66 -19.61 5.15
N SER A 48 -13.29 -20.65 5.70
CA SER A 48 -13.33 -21.96 5.05
C SER A 48 -14.64 -22.06 4.27
N LEU A 49 -14.55 -22.24 2.96
CA LEU A 49 -15.68 -22.39 2.05
C LEU A 49 -15.54 -23.74 1.33
N ARG A 50 -16.62 -24.53 1.33
CA ARG A 50 -16.67 -25.77 0.53
C ARG A 50 -17.24 -25.46 -0.84
N LEU A 51 -16.53 -25.90 -1.87
CA LEU A 51 -16.93 -25.83 -3.26
C LEU A 51 -16.69 -27.19 -3.90
N ASP A 52 -17.47 -27.52 -4.92
CA ASP A 52 -17.23 -28.73 -5.70
C ASP A 52 -15.85 -28.68 -6.37
N PRO A 53 -15.11 -29.80 -6.44
CA PRO A 53 -13.78 -29.83 -7.06
C PRO A 53 -13.78 -29.30 -8.50
N SER A 54 -14.81 -29.63 -9.28
CA SER A 54 -14.96 -29.17 -10.67
C SER A 54 -15.12 -27.65 -10.79
N VAL A 55 -15.70 -26.99 -9.79
CA VAL A 55 -15.84 -25.53 -9.74
C VAL A 55 -14.50 -24.89 -9.42
N ILE A 56 -13.73 -25.48 -8.50
CA ILE A 56 -12.38 -25.01 -8.16
C ILE A 56 -11.46 -25.08 -9.39
N ASP A 57 -11.54 -26.15 -10.16
CA ASP A 57 -10.71 -26.31 -11.37
C ASP A 57 -11.09 -25.32 -12.47
N GLN A 58 -12.38 -25.07 -12.66
CA GLN A 58 -12.86 -24.03 -13.58
C GLN A 58 -12.40 -22.63 -13.16
N LEU A 59 -12.50 -22.31 -11.87
CA LEU A 59 -12.01 -21.04 -11.29
C LEU A 59 -10.51 -20.85 -11.54
N LYS A 60 -9.70 -21.89 -11.33
CA LYS A 60 -8.26 -21.85 -11.59
C LYS A 60 -7.98 -21.59 -13.07
N SER A 61 -8.64 -22.33 -13.97
CA SER A 61 -8.47 -22.18 -15.42
C SER A 61 -8.81 -20.76 -15.89
N LEU A 62 -9.95 -20.22 -15.42
CA LEU A 62 -10.37 -18.87 -15.77
C LEU A 62 -9.47 -17.79 -15.16
N ALA A 63 -8.94 -18.00 -13.97
CA ALA A 63 -8.04 -17.06 -13.33
C ALA A 63 -6.70 -16.98 -14.05
N VAL A 64 -6.15 -18.12 -14.47
CA VAL A 64 -4.94 -18.19 -15.30
C VAL A 64 -5.11 -17.43 -16.60
N SER A 65 -6.25 -17.61 -17.30
CA SER A 65 -6.49 -16.89 -18.56
C SER A 65 -6.62 -15.37 -18.39
N LYS A 66 -6.96 -14.91 -17.18
CA LYS A 66 -7.00 -13.49 -16.80
C LYS A 66 -5.72 -12.99 -16.12
N GLY A 67 -4.70 -13.82 -15.98
CA GLY A 67 -3.42 -13.44 -15.36
C GLY A 67 -3.51 -13.14 -13.85
N ILE A 68 -4.51 -13.68 -13.16
CA ILE A 68 -4.75 -13.44 -11.73
C ILE A 68 -4.87 -14.76 -10.96
N GLY A 69 -4.65 -14.72 -9.64
CA GLY A 69 -4.89 -15.87 -8.78
C GLY A 69 -6.39 -16.18 -8.62
N TYR A 70 -6.76 -17.45 -8.54
CA TYR A 70 -8.17 -17.86 -8.38
C TYR A 70 -8.81 -17.30 -7.09
N GLN A 71 -8.04 -17.18 -6.00
CA GLN A 71 -8.52 -16.56 -4.77
C GLN A 71 -8.80 -15.07 -4.96
N THR A 72 -7.94 -14.37 -5.71
CA THR A 72 -8.15 -12.95 -6.09
C THR A 72 -9.42 -12.80 -6.93
N MET A 73 -9.62 -13.70 -7.91
CA MET A 73 -10.84 -13.72 -8.72
C MET A 73 -12.09 -13.90 -7.87
N ILE A 74 -12.13 -14.91 -6.99
CA ILE A 74 -13.25 -15.15 -6.08
C ILE A 74 -13.53 -13.89 -5.25
N ARG A 75 -12.47 -13.26 -4.72
CA ARG A 75 -12.58 -12.04 -3.90
C ARG A 75 -13.25 -10.90 -4.68
N MET A 76 -12.84 -10.69 -5.94
CA MET A 76 -13.40 -9.64 -6.79
C MET A 76 -14.87 -9.89 -7.10
N TRP A 77 -15.24 -11.12 -7.47
CA TRP A 77 -16.64 -11.46 -7.74
C TRP A 77 -17.54 -11.31 -6.52
N VAL A 78 -17.07 -11.68 -5.33
CA VAL A 78 -17.82 -11.47 -4.09
C VAL A 78 -18.04 -9.98 -3.83
N MET A 79 -17.00 -9.15 -4.00
CA MET A 79 -17.13 -7.70 -3.84
C MET A 79 -18.07 -7.07 -4.87
N GLU A 80 -17.95 -7.48 -6.13
CA GLU A 80 -18.81 -7.02 -7.22
C GLU A 80 -20.28 -7.34 -6.91
N ARG A 81 -20.57 -8.58 -6.48
CA ARG A 81 -21.93 -9.00 -6.15
C ARG A 81 -22.49 -8.23 -4.94
N LEU A 82 -21.68 -7.99 -3.92
CA LEU A 82 -22.10 -7.22 -2.73
C LEU A 82 -22.41 -5.76 -3.08
N GLY A 83 -21.62 -5.14 -3.95
CA GLY A 83 -21.84 -3.76 -4.41
C GLY A 83 -23.05 -3.59 -5.33
N GLN A 84 -23.60 -4.68 -5.89
CA GLN A 84 -24.85 -4.65 -6.66
C GLN A 84 -26.10 -4.82 -5.77
N GLU A 85 -25.95 -5.44 -4.60
CA GLU A 85 -27.04 -5.71 -3.65
C GLU A 85 -27.18 -4.63 -2.56
N THR A 86 -26.20 -3.73 -2.45
CA THR A 86 -26.16 -2.62 -1.48
C THR A 86 -26.29 -1.29 -2.21
#